data_AF-A0A413V2M9-F1
#
_entry.id   AF-A0A413V2M9-F1
#
_cell.length_a   1.000
_cell.length_b   1.000
_cell.length_c   1.000
_cell.angle_alpha   90.00
_cell.angle_beta   90.00
_cell.angle_gamma   90.00
#
_symmetry.space_group_name_H-M   'P 1'
#
loop_
_entity.id
_entity.type
_entity.pdbx_description
1 polymer ?
#
loop_
_entity_poly.entity_id
_entity_poly.type
_entity_poly.pdbx_seq_one_letter_code
_entity_poly.pdbx_strand_id
1 'polypeptide(L)'
;MKALISLIFLLYSVTLFSQERITLLFVGDLMQHRAQIDAARTSDGKYDYSPCFSLIKEEISRADIAIGNLEVTLGGKPYQGYPTFSAPDEYLQAIKDAGFDVLL
;
A
#
# COMPACT_ATOMS: atom_id res chain seq x y z
N MET A 1 -27.84 -3.81 47.46
CA MET A 1 -28.34 -3.17 46.22
C MET A 1 -27.42 -2.07 45.68
N LYS A 2 -27.11 -1.00 46.43
CA LYS A 2 -26.25 0.10 45.92
C LYS A 2 -24.86 -0.35 45.45
N ALA A 3 -24.17 -1.20 46.22
CA ALA A 3 -22.85 -1.74 45.86
C ALA A 3 -22.88 -2.63 44.60
N LEU A 4 -23.97 -3.39 44.40
CA LEU A 4 -24.14 -4.24 43.22
C LEU A 4 -24.37 -3.39 41.95
N ILE A 5 -25.14 -2.31 42.07
CA ILE A 5 -25.38 -1.36 40.99
C ILE A 5 -24.07 -0.63 40.63
N SER A 6 -23.30 -0.20 41.63
CA SER A 6 -21.97 0.41 41.40
C SER A 6 -20.97 -0.54 40.75
N LEU A 7 -20.98 -1.82 41.13
CA LEU A 7 -20.12 -2.83 40.53
C LEU A 7 -20.49 -3.12 39.07
N ILE A 8 -21.79 -3.20 38.77
CA ILE A 8 -22.29 -3.35 37.39
C ILE A 8 -21.92 -2.12 36.55
N PHE A 9 -22.07 -0.90 37.10
CA PHE A 9 -21.67 0.33 36.42
C PHE A 9 -20.17 0.38 36.12
N LEU A 10 -19.34 -0.04 37.09
CA LEU A 10 -17.88 -0.11 36.94
C LEU A 10 -17.46 -1.15 35.89
N LEU A 11 -18.11 -2.32 35.87
CA LEU A 11 -17.88 -3.35 34.85
C LEU A 11 -18.29 -2.87 33.45
N TYR A 12 -19.43 -2.19 33.33
CA TYR A 12 -19.88 -1.60 32.05
C TYR A 12 -18.94 -0.50 31.54
N SER A 13 -18.41 0.34 32.43
CA SER A 13 -17.48 1.41 32.04
C SER A 13 -16.09 0.89 31.66
N VAL A 14 -15.65 -0.25 32.21
CA VAL A 14 -14.42 -0.94 31.76
C VAL A 14 -14.63 -1.61 30.39
N THR A 15 -15.83 -2.16 30.11
CA THR A 15 -16.13 -2.75 28.78
C THR A 15 -16.36 -1.73 27.67
N LEU A 16 -16.64 -0.45 28.01
CA LEU A 16 -16.96 0.61 27.04
C LEU A 16 -15.73 1.33 26.46
N PHE A 17 -14.52 1.05 26.95
CA PHE A 17 -13.28 1.49 26.31
C PHE A 17 -12.76 0.39 25.37
N SER A 18 -13.46 0.17 24.25
CA SER A 18 -12.81 -0.44 23.08
C SER A 18 -11.78 0.56 22.58
N GLN A 19 -10.50 0.21 22.65
CA GLN A 19 -9.45 1.06 22.11
C GLN A 19 -9.54 1.02 20.58
N GLU A 20 -10.10 2.07 19.98
CA GLU A 20 -10.08 2.29 18.53
C GLU A 20 -8.61 2.24 18.08
N ARG A 21 -8.31 1.31 17.16
CA ARG A 21 -6.96 1.10 16.64
C ARG A 21 -7.00 1.32 15.14
N ILE A 22 -6.04 2.09 14.65
CA ILE A 22 -5.70 2.16 13.23
C ILE A 22 -4.29 1.60 13.03
N THR A 23 -4.09 0.88 11.94
CA THR A 23 -2.81 0.33 11.51
C THR A 23 -2.34 1.05 10.27
N LEU A 24 -1.12 1.58 10.34
CA LEU A 24 -0.46 2.27 9.23
C LEU A 24 0.71 1.41 8.77
N LEU A 25 0.81 1.18 7.47
CA LEU A 25 1.99 0.61 6.83
C LEU A 25 2.71 1.69 6.06
N PHE A 26 4.01 1.84 6.32
CA PHE A 26 4.88 2.70 5.53
C PHE A 26 5.90 1.84 4.79
N VAL A 27 5.97 2.01 3.48
CA VAL A 27 6.99 1.42 2.63
C VAL A 27 7.88 2.55 2.10
N GLY A 28 9.16 2.22 1.90
CA GLY A 28 10.10 3.12 1.24
C GLY A 28 9.81 3.26 -0.25
N ASP A 29 10.88 3.42 -1.02
CA ASP A 29 10.80 3.83 -2.41
C ASP A 29 10.15 2.78 -3.29
N LEU A 30 8.99 3.13 -3.85
CA LEU A 30 8.37 2.44 -4.96
C LEU A 30 9.08 2.83 -6.24
N MET A 31 10.34 2.43 -6.35
CA MET A 31 11.22 2.81 -7.44
C MET A 31 11.23 1.78 -8.58
N GLN A 32 11.52 2.26 -9.80
CA GLN A 32 11.59 1.41 -10.98
C GLN A 32 12.85 1.68 -11.82
N HIS A 33 13.72 0.67 -11.93
CA HIS A 33 14.87 0.66 -12.82
C HIS A 33 14.61 -0.09 -14.13
N ARG A 34 15.57 -0.02 -15.05
CA ARG A 34 15.48 -0.61 -16.40
C ARG A 34 15.04 -2.09 -16.38
N ALA A 35 15.68 -2.90 -15.52
CA ALA A 35 15.38 -4.31 -15.41
C ALA A 35 13.91 -4.60 -15.00
N GLN A 36 13.31 -3.77 -14.14
CA GLN A 36 11.91 -3.90 -13.75
C GLN A 36 10.97 -3.49 -14.90
N ILE A 37 11.32 -2.45 -15.68
CA ILE A 37 10.59 -2.09 -16.91
C ILE A 37 10.58 -3.28 -17.88
N ASP A 38 11.75 -3.87 -18.10
CA ASP A 38 11.91 -4.96 -19.07
C ASP A 38 11.22 -6.25 -18.60
N ALA A 39 11.27 -6.56 -17.31
CA ALA A 39 10.60 -7.72 -16.72
C ALA A 39 9.06 -7.62 -16.78
N ALA A 40 8.51 -6.41 -16.65
CA ALA A 40 7.08 -6.17 -16.74
C ALA A 40 6.56 -6.16 -18.18
N ARG A 41 7.43 -6.07 -19.20
CA ARG A 41 7.02 -5.95 -20.60
C ARG A 41 6.37 -7.25 -21.08
N THR A 42 5.15 -7.13 -21.59
CA THR A 42 4.39 -8.24 -22.19
C THR A 42 4.72 -8.43 -23.67
N SER A 43 4.33 -9.57 -24.24
CA SER A 43 4.57 -9.90 -25.65
C SER A 43 3.84 -8.97 -26.63
N ASP A 44 2.73 -8.35 -26.23
CA ASP A 44 1.99 -7.35 -27.00
C ASP A 44 2.54 -5.91 -26.82
N GLY A 45 3.65 -5.75 -26.10
CA GLY A 45 4.33 -4.47 -25.92
C GLY A 45 3.72 -3.55 -24.87
N LYS A 46 2.80 -4.06 -24.04
CA LYS A 46 2.29 -3.42 -22.82
C LYS A 46 3.14 -3.80 -21.61
N TYR A 47 2.65 -3.47 -20.42
CA TYR A 47 3.31 -3.72 -19.15
C TYR A 47 2.37 -4.36 -18.14
N ASP A 48 2.85 -5.40 -17.46
CA ASP A 48 2.16 -6.07 -16.35
C ASP A 48 3.09 -6.13 -15.13
N TYR A 49 2.75 -5.37 -14.10
CA TYR A 49 3.47 -5.31 -12.84
C TYR A 49 2.81 -6.14 -11.73
N SER A 50 1.71 -6.84 -12.02
CA SER A 50 1.03 -7.67 -11.02
C SER A 50 1.97 -8.72 -10.37
N PRO A 51 2.95 -9.32 -11.06
CA PRO A 51 3.87 -10.25 -10.41
C PRO A 51 4.78 -9.58 -9.38
N CYS A 52 5.12 -8.29 -9.55
CA CYS A 52 6.01 -7.54 -8.64
C CYS A 52 5.46 -7.43 -7.21
N PHE A 53 4.14 -7.42 -7.05
CA PHE A 53 3.47 -7.26 -5.77
C PHE A 53 2.77 -8.53 -5.28
N SER A 54 2.71 -9.57 -6.10
CA SER A 54 1.92 -10.79 -5.85
C SER A 54 2.20 -11.45 -4.49
N LEU A 55 3.46 -11.42 -4.03
CA LEU A 55 3.89 -12.07 -2.79
C LEU A 55 3.71 -11.20 -1.53
N ILE A 56 3.40 -9.91 -1.68
CA ILE A 56 3.31 -8.95 -0.57
C ILE A 56 1.96 -8.22 -0.50
N LYS A 57 1.08 -8.48 -1.46
CA LYS A 57 -0.23 -7.83 -1.57
C LYS A 57 -1.09 -8.03 -0.33
N GLU A 58 -1.09 -9.24 0.23
CA GLU A 58 -1.87 -9.55 1.44
C GLU A 58 -1.33 -8.81 2.66
N GLU A 59 -0.01 -8.67 2.78
CA GLU A 59 0.64 -7.92 3.85
C GLU A 59 0.35 -6.42 3.77
N ILE A 60 0.35 -5.85 2.56
CA ILE A 60 0.02 -4.44 2.32
C ILE A 60 -1.45 -4.19 2.67
N SER A 61 -2.36 -5.02 2.13
CA SER A 61 -3.81 -4.86 2.25
C SER A 61 -4.35 -5.11 3.67
N ARG A 62 -3.52 -5.64 4.58
CA ARG A 62 -3.87 -5.84 5.99
C ARG A 62 -3.81 -4.56 6.83
N ALA A 63 -3.14 -3.52 6.35
CA ALA A 63 -3.16 -2.23 7.03
C ALA A 63 -4.47 -1.50 6.75
N ASP A 64 -4.91 -0.67 7.69
CA ASP A 64 -6.07 0.22 7.45
C ASP A 64 -5.70 1.34 6.47
N ILE A 65 -4.43 1.77 6.47
CA ILE A 65 -3.86 2.70 5.50
C ILE A 65 -2.43 2.26 5.16
N ALA A 66 -2.17 1.98 3.89
CA ALA A 66 -0.82 1.73 3.36
C ALA A 66 -0.29 2.92 2.55
N ILE A 67 0.93 3.33 2.88
CA ILE A 67 1.59 4.54 2.39
C ILE A 67 2.94 4.15 1.77
N GLY A 68 3.19 4.60 0.54
CA GLY A 68 4.47 4.38 -0.16
C GLY A 68 5.08 5.67 -0.69
N ASN A 69 6.41 5.74 -0.75
CA ASN A 69 7.13 6.85 -1.39
C ASN A 69 7.22 6.60 -2.90
N LEU A 70 6.56 7.42 -3.73
CA LEU A 70 6.61 7.24 -5.19
C LEU A 70 7.86 7.91 -5.77
N GLU A 71 8.96 7.16 -5.81
CA GLU A 71 10.25 7.66 -6.29
C GLU A 71 10.45 7.42 -7.81
N VAL A 72 9.44 7.75 -8.61
CA VAL A 72 9.51 7.71 -10.08
C VAL A 72 8.67 8.83 -10.71
N THR A 73 9.04 9.25 -11.92
CA THR A 73 8.23 10.16 -12.74
C THR A 73 7.33 9.37 -13.68
N LEU A 74 6.06 9.78 -13.84
CA LEU A 74 5.15 9.29 -14.88
C LEU A 74 5.23 10.19 -16.12
N GLY A 75 6.35 10.10 -16.84
CA GLY A 75 6.67 10.99 -17.96
C GLY A 75 6.16 10.54 -19.34
N GLY A 76 5.50 9.38 -19.42
CA GLY A 76 5.11 8.77 -20.69
C GLY A 76 6.29 8.19 -21.50
N LYS A 77 6.03 7.74 -22.73
CA LYS A 77 7.06 7.14 -23.58
C LYS A 77 8.11 8.17 -24.04
N PRO A 78 9.39 7.77 -24.21
CA PRO A 78 9.93 6.45 -23.95
C PRO A 78 10.13 6.17 -22.45
N TYR A 79 9.75 4.98 -22.00
CA TYR A 79 9.94 4.58 -20.61
C TYR A 79 11.40 4.34 -20.29
N GLN A 80 11.86 4.86 -19.15
CA GLN A 80 13.25 4.87 -18.73
C GLN A 80 13.37 4.57 -17.24
N GLY A 81 14.41 3.85 -16.85
CA GLY A 81 14.81 3.77 -15.44
C GLY A 81 15.69 4.97 -15.06
N TYR A 82 16.48 4.78 -14.00
CA TYR A 82 17.55 5.71 -13.63
C TYR A 82 18.45 6.09 -14.84
N PRO A 83 18.89 7.36 -14.96
CA PRO A 83 18.69 8.46 -14.02
C PRO A 83 17.45 9.31 -14.27
N THR A 84 16.82 9.22 -15.45
CA THR A 84 15.79 10.19 -15.83
C THR A 84 14.39 9.80 -15.38
N PHE A 85 14.14 8.51 -15.15
CA PHE A 85 12.86 7.91 -14.76
C PHE A 85 11.66 8.33 -15.61
N SER A 86 11.06 7.36 -16.29
CA SER A 86 9.73 7.49 -16.86
C SER A 86 9.05 6.14 -16.76
N ALA A 87 8.25 5.95 -15.72
CA ALA A 87 7.55 4.71 -15.44
C ALA A 87 6.29 4.56 -16.33
N PRO A 88 5.94 3.34 -16.76
CA PRO A 88 4.63 3.07 -17.34
C PRO A 88 3.50 3.32 -16.34
N ASP A 89 2.35 3.79 -16.82
CA ASP A 89 1.19 4.07 -15.97
C ASP A 89 0.66 2.78 -15.31
N GLU A 90 0.89 1.61 -15.93
CA GLU A 90 0.57 0.30 -15.39
C GLU A 90 1.30 0.00 -14.07
N TYR A 91 2.44 0.65 -13.81
CA TYR A 91 3.13 0.53 -12.52
C TYR A 91 2.30 1.16 -11.39
N LEU A 92 1.73 2.36 -11.62
CA LEU A 92 0.85 3.01 -10.67
C LEU A 92 -0.45 2.21 -10.45
N GLN A 93 -0.98 1.62 -11.52
CA GLN A 93 -2.14 0.73 -11.43
C GLN A 93 -1.84 -0.49 -10.55
N ALA A 94 -0.69 -1.14 -10.73
CA ALA A 94 -0.29 -2.28 -9.92
C ALA A 94 -0.01 -1.92 -8.46
N ILE A 95 0.56 -0.74 -8.17
CA ILE A 95 0.72 -0.22 -6.81
C ILE A 95 -0.64 -0.07 -6.13
N LYS A 96 -1.61 0.53 -6.81
CA LYS A 96 -2.98 0.65 -6.30
C LYS A 96 -3.62 -0.73 -6.07
N ASP A 97 -3.47 -1.64 -7.04
CA ASP A 97 -4.03 -2.99 -6.94
C ASP A 97 -3.34 -3.87 -5.89
N ALA A 98 -2.13 -3.50 -5.45
CA ALA A 98 -1.42 -4.12 -4.35
C ALA A 98 -1.94 -3.70 -2.96
N GLY A 99 -2.75 -2.64 -2.89
CA GLY A 99 -3.38 -2.17 -1.66
C GLY A 99 -2.80 -0.89 -1.06
N PHE A 100 -1.98 -0.13 -1.80
CA PHE A 100 -1.54 1.19 -1.35
C PHE A 100 -2.66 2.24 -1.48
N ASP A 101 -2.89 3.00 -0.41
CA ASP A 101 -3.93 4.03 -0.34
C ASP A 101 -3.37 5.43 -0.64
N VAL A 102 -2.14 5.69 -0.21
CA VAL A 102 -1.49 7.00 -0.33
C VAL A 102 -0.09 6.86 -0.91
N LEU A 103 0.23 7.73 -1.85
CA LEU A 103 1.58 7.88 -2.39
C LEU A 103 2.11 9.27 -2.03
N LEU A 104 3.34 9.28 -1.52
CA LEU A 104 4.11 10.49 -1.20
C LEU A 104 5.01 10.90 -2.37
#